data_AF-A0A3N1QEB3-F1
#
_entry.id   AF-A0A3N1QEB3-F1
#
_cell.length_a   1.000
_cell.length_b   1.000
_cell.length_c   1.000
_cell.angle_alpha   90.00
_cell.angle_beta   90.00
_cell.angle_gamma   90.00
#
_symmetry.space_group_name_H-M   'P 1'
#
loop_
_entity.id
_entity.type
_entity.pdbx_description
1 polymer ?
#
loop_
_entity_poly.entity_id
_entity_poly.type
_entity_poly.pdbx_seq_one_letter_code
_entity_poly.pdbx_strand_id
1 'polypeptide(L)' 'MKITYDTETDSISVPGLTAEQNQQLQTELSTALYRNDPVQTVAATIMAAARRFSS' A
#
# COMPACT_ATOMS: atom_id res chain seq x y z
N MET A 1 12.73 -3.69 1.82
CA MET A 1 11.63 -2.70 1.88
C MET A 1 10.56 -3.29 2.78
N LYS A 2 10.28 -2.67 3.94
CA LYS A 2 9.29 -3.17 4.91
C LYS A 2 8.03 -2.33 4.76
N ILE A 3 6.92 -2.96 4.42
CA ILE A 3 5.61 -2.30 4.41
C ILE A 3 5.02 -2.48 5.80
N THR A 4 4.52 -1.40 6.39
CA THR A 4 3.82 -1.44 7.67
C THR A 4 2.35 -1.16 7.40
N TYR A 5 1.49 -2.01 7.93
CA TYR A 5 0.04 -1.81 7.89
C TYR A 5 -0.44 -1.73 9.33
N ASP A 6 -1.06 -0.60 9.67
CA ASP A 6 -1.69 -0.35 10.94
C ASP A 6 -3.18 -0.67 10.82
N THR A 7 -3.59 -1.72 11.53
CA THR A 7 -4.98 -2.18 11.55
C THR A 7 -5.90 -1.29 12.38
N GLU A 8 -5.36 -0.49 13.31
CA GLU A 8 -6.18 0.41 14.15
C GLU A 8 -6.64 1.63 13.36
N THR A 9 -5.76 2.16 12.51
CA THR A 9 -6.05 3.32 11.66
C THR A 9 -6.36 2.93 10.22
N ASP A 10 -6.37 1.63 9.90
CA ASP A 10 -6.47 1.08 8.54
C ASP A 10 -5.52 1.80 7.57
N SER A 11 -4.26 2.00 7.98
CA SER A 11 -3.30 2.81 7.25
C SER A 11 -2.03 2.04 6.84
N ILE A 12 -1.55 2.29 5.64
CA ILE A 12 -0.29 1.77 5.11
C ILE A 12 0.80 2.84 5.15
N SER A 13 1.97 2.46 5.65
CA SER A 13 3.16 3.30 5.59
C SER A 13 4.38 2.49 5.13
N VAL A 14 5.14 3.10 4.25
CA VAL A 14 6.40 2.56 3.75
C VAL A 14 7.52 3.54 4.10
N PRO A 15 8.48 3.13 4.95
CA PRO A 15 9.65 3.95 5.26
C PRO A 15 10.41 4.29 3.99
N GLY A 16 10.67 5.58 3.78
CA GLY A 16 11.35 6.10 2.58
C GLY A 16 10.43 6.69 1.53
N LEU A 17 9.11 6.60 1.70
CA LEU A 17 8.13 7.30 0.84
C LEU A 17 7.66 8.61 1.47
N THR A 18 7.31 9.59 0.63
CA THR A 18 6.69 10.83 1.08
C THR A 18 5.27 10.60 1.59
N ALA A 19 4.69 11.59 2.28
CA ALA A 19 3.31 11.53 2.72
C ALA A 19 2.33 11.34 1.55
N GLU A 20 2.53 12.05 0.42
CA GLU A 20 1.66 11.87 -0.76
C GLU A 20 1.77 10.46 -1.38
N GLN A 21 2.99 9.90 -1.43
CA GLN A 21 3.20 8.55 -1.97
C GLN A 21 2.56 7.47 -1.10
N ASN A 22 2.65 7.61 0.22
CA ASN A 22 1.93 6.72 1.15
C ASN A 22 0.42 6.86 1.00
N GLN A 23 -0.08 8.08 0.77
CA GLN A 23 -1.52 8.32 0.55
C GLN A 23 -2.03 7.72 -0.78
N GLN A 24 -1.21 7.72 -1.83
CA GLN A 24 -1.52 7.00 -3.08
C GLN A 24 -1.57 5.48 -2.84
N LEU A 25 -0.59 4.93 -2.12
CA LEU A 25 -0.56 3.52 -1.73
C LEU A 25 -1.79 3.11 -0.91
N GLN A 26 -2.22 3.97 0.02
CA GLN A 26 -3.45 3.78 0.78
C GLN A 26 -4.68 3.69 -0.12
N THR A 27 -4.77 4.56 -1.12
CA THR A 27 -5.91 4.59 -2.05
C THR A 27 -5.97 3.31 -2.90
N GLU A 28 -4.82 2.82 -3.36
CA GLU A 28 -4.73 1.56 -4.10
C GLU A 28 -5.12 0.36 -3.22
N LEU A 29 -4.66 0.34 -1.96
CA LEU A 29 -5.02 -0.68 -0.98
C LEU A 29 -6.52 -0.72 -0.71
N SER A 30 -7.14 0.43 -0.40
CA SER A 30 -8.58 0.51 -0.17
C SER A 30 -9.39 0.08 -1.39
N THR A 31 -8.92 0.40 -2.61
CA THR A 31 -9.57 -0.01 -3.85
C THR A 31 -9.54 -1.53 -4.05
N ALA A 32 -8.39 -2.17 -3.78
CA ALA A 32 -8.23 -3.60 -3.93
C ALA A 32 -9.03 -4.39 -2.87
N LEU A 33 -9.05 -3.91 -1.62
CA LEU A 33 -9.89 -4.47 -0.56
C LEU A 33 -11.39 -4.32 -0.86
N TYR A 34 -11.82 -3.16 -1.36
CA TYR A 34 -13.23 -2.94 -1.76
C TYR A 34 -13.69 -3.90 -2.86
N ARG A 35 -12.79 -4.26 -3.78
CA ARG A 35 -13.08 -5.22 -4.86
C ARG A 35 -13.10 -6.68 -4.40
N ASN A 36 -12.83 -6.95 -3.11
CA ASN A 36 -12.65 -8.30 -2.59
C ASN A 36 -11.54 -9.07 -3.33
N ASP A 37 -10.51 -8.35 -3.80
CA ASP A 37 -9.39 -9.00 -4.46
C ASP A 37 -8.67 -9.92 -3.47
N PRO A 38 -8.14 -11.07 -3.93
CA PRO A 38 -7.35 -11.95 -3.08
C PRO A 38 -6.23 -11.17 -2.39
N VAL A 39 -6.01 -11.40 -1.09
CA VAL A 39 -4.96 -10.73 -0.29
C VAL A 39 -3.59 -10.75 -0.96
N GLN A 40 -3.29 -11.81 -1.72
CA GLN A 40 -2.07 -11.96 -2.51
C GLN A 40 -1.96 -10.92 -3.64
N THR A 41 -3.07 -10.62 -4.33
CA THR A 41 -3.17 -9.56 -5.34
C THR A 41 -2.99 -8.20 -4.71
N VAL A 42 -3.63 -7.95 -3.56
CA VAL A 42 -3.49 -6.71 -2.79
C VAL A 42 -2.03 -6.47 -2.41
N ALA A 43 -1.36 -7.49 -1.86
CA ALA A 43 0.05 -7.43 -1.49
C ALA A 43 0.98 -7.21 -2.71
N ALA A 44 0.67 -7.84 -3.86
CA ALA A 44 1.42 -7.65 -5.09
C ALA A 44 1.30 -6.21 -5.63
N THR A 45 0.10 -5.63 -5.61
CA THR A 45 -0.16 -4.24 -5.99
C THR A 45 0.61 -3.28 -5.10
N ILE A 46 0.55 -3.46 -3.77
CA ILE A 46 1.32 -2.66 -2.82
C ILE A 46 2.83 -2.74 -3.12
N MET A 47 3.37 -3.95 -3.32
CA MET A 47 4.80 -4.12 -3.59
C MET A 47 5.22 -3.49 -4.92
N ALA A 48 4.37 -3.55 -5.95
CA ALA A 48 4.61 -2.92 -7.23
C ALA A 48 4.61 -1.38 -7.11
N ALA A 49 3.63 -0.81 -6.42
CA ALA A 49 3.53 0.63 -6.17
C ALA A 49 4.72 1.13 -5.34
N ALA A 50 5.06 0.43 -4.26
CA ALA A 50 6.23 0.75 -3.43
C ALA A 50 7.53 0.75 -4.25
N ARG A 51 7.76 -0.26 -5.11
CA ARG A 51 8.92 -0.29 -6.00
C ARG A 51 8.96 0.88 -6.99
N ARG A 52 7.81 1.25 -7.56
CA ARG A 52 7.71 2.37 -8.51
C ARG A 52 8.12 3.70 -7.87
N PHE A 53 7.81 3.91 -6.59
CA PHE A 53 8.17 5.14 -5.88
C PHE A 53 9.60 5.17 -5.34
N SER A 54 10.28 4.03 -5.32
CA SER A 54 11.67 3.89 -4.85
C SER A 54 12.72 3.92 -5.97
N SER A 55 12.30 4.02 -7.24
CA SER A 55 13.16 4.25 -8.41
C SER A 55 13.14 5.72 -8.81
#